data_AF-A0A7S2S0L6-F1
#
_entry.id   AF-A0A7S2S0L6-F1
#
_cell.length_a   1.000
_cell.length_b   1.000
_cell.length_c   1.000
_cell.angle_alpha   90.00
_cell.angle_beta   90.00
_cell.angle_gamma   90.00
#
_symmetry.space_group_name_H-M   'P 1'
#
loop_
_entity.id
_entity.type
_entity.pdbx_description
1 polymer ?
#
loop_
_entity_poly.entity_id
_entity_poly.type
_entity_poly.pdbx_seq_one_letter_code
_entity_poly.pdbx_strand_id
1 'polypeptide(L)'
;RGTGIVTRRPLVLQLYHSREEYGEFLHQPGKKFYDFDAICQEIEADTVRVCGGNKGLDPRPINLKVYSPNVLALTLIDLPGATKVAVGDQPEDIGEQIR
;
A
#
# COMPACT_ATOMS: atom_id res chain seq x y z
N ARG A 1 4.42 -6.12 -16.36
CA ARG A 1 3.49 -5.15 -17.00
C ARG A 1 2.30 -4.98 -16.07
N GLY A 2 2.45 -4.20 -15.00
CA GLY A 2 1.33 -3.86 -14.12
C GLY A 2 0.66 -2.61 -14.66
N THR A 3 -0.61 -2.72 -15.05
CA THR A 3 -1.49 -1.59 -15.31
C THR A 3 -1.60 -0.80 -14.00
N GLY A 4 -0.90 0.34 -13.92
CA GLY A 4 -0.96 1.36 -12.87
C GLY A 4 -1.44 0.90 -11.50
N ILE A 5 -0.53 0.77 -10.54
CA ILE A 5 -0.90 0.69 -9.13
C ILE A 5 -1.56 2.02 -8.78
N VAL A 6 -2.89 2.07 -8.87
CA VAL A 6 -3.67 3.15 -8.30
C VAL A 6 -3.82 2.79 -6.84
N THR A 7 -3.01 3.43 -6.00
CA THR A 7 -3.17 3.42 -4.56
C THR A 7 -4.57 3.96 -4.26
N ARG A 8 -5.53 3.07 -3.97
CA ARG A 8 -6.93 3.42 -3.63
C ARG A 8 -7.12 3.71 -2.14
N ARG A 9 -6.11 3.37 -1.34
CA ARG A 9 -6.01 3.57 0.09
C ARG A 9 -4.60 4.01 0.42
N PRO A 10 -4.38 4.99 1.31
CA PRO A 10 -3.04 5.38 1.69
C PRO A 10 -2.21 4.16 2.16
N LEU A 11 -0.95 4.06 1.76
CA LEU A 11 -0.02 3.03 2.28
C LEU A 11 1.00 3.71 3.18
N VAL A 12 1.00 3.34 4.45
CA VAL A 12 2.02 3.75 5.42
C VAL A 12 3.01 2.61 5.55
N LEU A 13 4.18 2.78 4.94
CA LEU A 13 5.29 1.83 4.97
C LEU A 13 6.33 2.29 5.98
N GLN A 14 6.49 1.51 7.05
CA GLN A 14 7.49 1.75 8.09
C GLN A 14 8.64 0.77 7.92
N LEU A 15 9.83 1.28 7.60
CA LEU A 15 11.05 0.50 7.51
C LEU A 15 11.73 0.48 8.88
N TYR A 16 12.15 -0.70 9.31
CA TYR A 16 12.91 -0.94 10.53
C TYR A 16 14.19 -1.68 10.20
N HIS A 17 15.32 -1.17 10.69
CA HIS A 17 16.57 -1.90 10.61
C HIS A 17 16.53 -3.11 11.54
N SER A 18 16.73 -4.31 10.99
CA SER A 18 16.66 -5.58 11.73
C SER A 18 17.59 -6.62 11.11
N ARG A 19 18.01 -7.64 11.86
CA ARG A 19 18.79 -8.76 11.30
C ARG A 19 17.95 -9.72 10.46
N GLU A 20 16.64 -9.73 10.68
CA GLU A 20 15.68 -10.58 9.98
C GLU A 20 14.90 -9.74 8.96
N GLU A 21 14.66 -10.30 7.77
CA GLU A 21 13.92 -9.65 6.69
C GLU A 21 12.49 -10.18 6.60
N TYR A 22 11.50 -9.34 6.89
CA TYR A 22 10.08 -9.68 6.77
C TYR A 22 9.19 -8.44 6.81
N GLY A 23 7.99 -8.56 6.24
CA GLY A 23 6.89 -7.62 6.39
C GLY A 23 5.86 -8.08 7.44
N GLU A 24 5.21 -7.14 8.09
CA GLU A 24 4.06 -7.38 8.98
C GLU A 24 3.00 -6.30 8.75
N PHE A 25 1.77 -6.73 8.52
CA PHE A 25 0.64 -5.83 8.40
C PHE A 25 -0.02 -5.57 9.75
N LEU A 26 -0.41 -4.33 10.01
CA LEU A 26 -1.12 -3.98 11.24
C LEU A 26 -2.45 -4.73 11.40
N HIS A 27 -3.13 -5.08 10.30
CA HIS A 27 -4.38 -5.85 10.32
C HIS A 27 -4.17 -7.36 10.45
N GLN A 28 -2.93 -7.86 10.43
CA GLN A 28 -2.57 -9.26 10.67
C GLN A 28 -1.40 -9.36 11.66
N PRO A 29 -1.61 -8.94 12.93
CA PRO A 29 -0.54 -8.92 13.92
C PRO A 29 0.04 -10.32 14.15
N GLY A 30 1.36 -10.41 14.20
CA GLY A 30 2.12 -11.65 14.39
C GLY A 30 2.31 -12.50 13.12
N LYS A 31 1.71 -12.14 11.99
CA LYS A 31 1.94 -12.82 10.71
C LYS A 31 3.09 -12.16 9.96
N LYS A 32 4.21 -12.87 9.84
CA LYS A 32 5.37 -12.44 9.08
C LYS A 32 5.26 -12.86 7.61
N PHE A 33 5.53 -11.92 6.73
CA PHE A 33 5.59 -12.11 5.28
C PHE A 33 7.04 -12.02 4.83
N TYR A 34 7.59 -13.12 4.33
CA TYR A 34 8.98 -13.17 3.84
C TYR A 34 9.07 -12.94 2.32
N ASP A 35 7.94 -13.00 1.63
CA ASP A 35 7.83 -12.84 0.18
C ASP A 35 7.17 -11.50 -0.16
N PHE A 36 7.84 -10.70 -0.97
CA PHE A 36 7.33 -9.42 -1.45
C PHE A 36 6.08 -9.58 -2.32
N ASP A 37 5.98 -10.67 -3.10
CA ASP A 37 4.80 -10.93 -3.92
C ASP A 37 3.57 -11.18 -3.03
N ALA A 38 3.75 -11.87 -1.89
CA ALA A 38 2.69 -12.08 -0.92
C ALA A 38 2.27 -10.77 -0.21
N ILE A 39 3.21 -9.85 0.02
CA ILE A 39 2.91 -8.51 0.54
C ILE A 39 2.06 -7.73 -0.47
N CYS A 40 2.45 -7.71 -1.74
CA CYS A 40 1.69 -7.05 -2.80
C CYS A 40 0.26 -7.61 -2.92
N GLN A 41 0.13 -8.94 -2.94
CA GLN A 41 -1.17 -9.61 -2.98
C GLN A 41 -2.04 -9.27 -1.77
N GLU A 42 -1.47 -9.18 -0.57
CA GLU A 42 -2.22 -8.80 0.63
C GLU A 42 -2.66 -7.33 0.58
N ILE A 43 -1.84 -6.41 0.07
CA ILE A 43 -2.24 -4.99 -0.12
C ILE A 43 -3.45 -4.91 -1.06
N GLU A 44 -3.41 -5.64 -2.17
CA GLU A 44 -4.53 -5.69 -3.12
C GLU A 44 -5.77 -6.33 -2.48
N ALA A 45 -5.61 -7.46 -1.79
CA ALA A 45 -6.69 -8.15 -1.12
C ALA A 45 -7.35 -7.31 -0.02
N ASP A 46 -6.56 -6.61 0.81
CA ASP A 46 -7.08 -5.72 1.86
C ASP A 46 -7.76 -4.48 1.26
N THR A 47 -7.23 -3.95 0.15
CA THR A 47 -7.88 -2.87 -0.60
C THR A 47 -9.24 -3.30 -1.15
N VAL A 48 -9.32 -4.47 -1.78
CA VAL A 48 -10.59 -5.00 -2.32
C VAL A 48 -11.58 -5.34 -1.20
N ARG A 49 -11.10 -5.86 -0.07
CA ARG A 49 -11.93 -6.18 1.11
C ARG A 49 -12.60 -4.96 1.70
N VAL A 50 -11.90 -3.82 1.71
CA VAL A 50 -12.38 -2.56 2.29
C VAL A 50 -13.17 -1.72 1.30
N CYS A 51 -12.64 -1.48 0.10
CA CYS A 51 -13.25 -0.61 -0.92
C CYS A 51 -14.30 -1.33 -1.78
N GLY A 52 -14.39 -2.66 -1.71
CA GLY A 52 -15.23 -3.47 -2.59
C GLY A 52 -14.76 -3.51 -4.05
N GLY A 53 -15.61 -4.08 -4.92
CA GLY A 53 -15.34 -4.21 -6.36
C GLY A 53 -15.48 -2.91 -7.16
N ASN A 54 -16.22 -1.91 -6.65
CA ASN A 54 -16.49 -0.66 -7.36
C ASN A 54 -15.58 0.46 -6.86
N LYS A 55 -14.41 0.65 -7.49
CA LYS A 55 -13.57 1.87 -7.63
C LYS A 55 -13.47 2.90 -6.46
N GLY A 56 -13.93 2.57 -5.26
CA GLY A 56 -14.01 3.50 -4.13
C GLY A 56 -12.64 3.76 -3.54
N LEU A 57 -12.39 5.02 -3.19
CA LEU A 57 -11.26 5.42 -2.38
C LEU A 57 -11.66 5.26 -0.90
N ASP A 58 -10.76 4.71 -0.08
CA ASP A 58 -10.97 4.68 1.37
C ASP A 58 -9.79 5.42 2.05
N PRO A 59 -10.06 6.43 2.90
CA PRO A 59 -9.02 7.24 3.50
C PRO A 59 -8.23 6.49 4.59
N ARG A 60 -8.66 5.29 5.02
CA ARG A 60 -7.97 4.53 6.06
C ARG A 60 -6.70 3.90 5.52
N PRO A 61 -5.54 4.20 6.12
CA PRO A 61 -4.25 3.70 5.63
C PRO A 61 -4.10 2.19 5.83
N ILE A 62 -3.42 1.54 4.89
CA ILE A 62 -2.81 0.22 5.08
C ILE A 62 -1.46 0.46 5.76
N ASN A 63 -1.27 -0.12 6.94
CA ASN A 63 -0.02 0.02 7.70
C ASN A 63 0.82 -1.25 7.54
N LEU A 64 1.98 -1.11 6.94
CA LEU A 64 2.94 -2.17 6.68
C LEU A 64 4.26 -1.83 7.34
N LYS A 65 4.75 -2.73 8.21
CA LYS A 65 6.09 -2.65 8.78
C LYS A 65 6.99 -3.61 8.02
N VAL A 66 8.13 -3.14 7.54
CA VAL A 66 9.16 -3.97 6.91
C VAL A 66 10.41 -3.91 7.75
N TYR A 67 10.87 -5.07 8.17
CA TYR A 67 12.12 -5.28 8.87
C TYR A 67 13.13 -5.77 7.85
N SER A 68 14.33 -5.17 7.77
CA SER A 68 15.41 -5.64 6.88
C SER A 68 16.77 -5.11 7.35
N PRO A 69 17.87 -5.86 7.15
CA PRO A 69 19.21 -5.36 7.46
C PRO A 69 19.68 -4.31 6.46
N ASN A 70 19.04 -4.25 5.29
CA ASN A 70 19.46 -3.43 4.16
C ASN A 70 18.77 -2.06 4.11
N VAL A 71 17.92 -1.76 5.10
CA VAL A 71 17.14 -0.51 5.16
C VAL A 71 17.54 0.33 6.36
N LEU A 72 17.42 1.65 6.20
CA LEU A 72 17.42 2.60 7.31
C LEU A 72 16.02 2.68 7.90
N ALA A 73 15.94 3.03 9.19
CA ALA A 73 14.66 3.28 9.84
C ALA A 73 14.00 4.53 9.23
N LEU A 74 12.94 4.35 8.46
CA LEU A 74 12.26 5.40 7.70
C LEU A 74 10.75 5.13 7.68
N THR A 75 9.94 6.18 7.54
CA THR A 75 8.49 6.03 7.30
C THR A 75 8.14 6.70 5.98
N LEU A 76 7.59 5.93 5.07
CA LEU A 76 7.13 6.33 3.75
C LEU A 76 5.60 6.31 3.77
N ILE A 77 4.97 7.37 3.26
CA ILE A 77 3.51 7.47 3.16
C ILE A 77 3.18 7.69 1.69
N ASP A 78 2.51 6.70 1.08
CA ASP A 78 1.95 6.83 -0.25
C ASP A 78 0.47 7.20 -0.13
N LEU A 79 0.07 8.30 -0.76
CA LEU A 79 -1.28 8.83 -0.69
C LEU A 79 -2.01 8.56 -2.02
N PRO A 80 -3.31 8.18 -1.98
CA PRO A 80 -4.12 8.09 -3.20
C PRO A 80 -4.06 9.43 -3.95
N GLY A 81 -3.74 9.39 -5.25
CA GLY A 81 -3.68 10.59 -6.10
C GLY A 81 -2.34 11.34 -6.15
N ALA A 82 -1.30 10.94 -5.41
CA ALA A 82 0.01 11.59 -5.46
C ALA A 82 0.87 11.21 -6.70
N THR A 83 0.47 10.19 -7.47
CA THR A 83 1.10 9.86 -8.75
C THR A 83 0.73 10.90 -9.81
N LYS A 84 1.56 11.93 -9.92
CA LYS A 84 1.55 12.96 -10.99
C LYS A 84 1.83 12.42 -12.40
N VAL A 85 1.97 11.11 -12.57
CA VAL A 85 2.17 10.45 -13.87
C VAL A 85 0.88 9.76 -14.24
N ALA A 86 0.04 10.47 -15.00
CA ALA A 86 -1.19 9.91 -15.55
C ALA A 86 -0.87 8.70 -16.42
N VAL A 87 -1.52 7.57 -16.15
CA VAL A 87 -1.48 6.40 -17.03
C VAL A 87 -2.91 5.99 -17.36
N GLY A 88 -3.31 6.23 -18.61
CA GLY A 88 -4.52 5.66 -19.23
C GLY A 88 -5.86 6.13 -18.65
N ASP A 89 -6.77 5.17 -18.45
CA ASP A 89 -8.22 5.30 -18.14
C ASP A 89 -8.56 5.80 -16.72
N GLN A 90 -7.79 6.74 -16.19
CA GLN A 90 -8.20 7.41 -14.95
C GLN A 90 -9.36 8.36 -15.27
N PRO A 91 -10.49 8.29 -14.53
CA PRO A 91 -11.51 9.33 -14.62
C PRO A 91 -10.88 10.66 -14.20
N GLU A 92 -11.12 11.71 -14.99
CA GLU A 92 -10.57 13.06 -14.75
C GLU A 92 -10.89 13.60 -13.34
N ASP A 93 -11.92 13.05 -12.70
CA ASP A 93 -12.45 13.50 -11.41
C ASP A 93 -11.89 12.77 -10.17
N ILE A 94 -10.84 11.95 -10.27
CA ILE A 94 -10.31 11.22 -9.09
C ILE A 94 -9.70 12.16 -8.04
N GLY A 95 -9.19 13.32 -8.47
CA GLY A 95 -8.68 14.36 -7.57
C GLY A 95 -9.76 15.06 -6.75
N GLU A 96 -10.99 15.16 -7.29
CA GLU A 96 -12.12 15.83 -6.63
C GLU A 96 -12.81 14.93 -5.59
N GLN A 97 -12.63 13.60 -5.66
CA GLN A 97 -13.18 12.66 -4.68
C GLN A 97 -12.37 12.58 -3.38
N ILE A 98 -11.16 13.16 -3.35
CA ILE A 98 -10.34 13.29 -2.15
C ILE A 98 -10.71 14.61 -1.46
N ARG A 99 -11.91 14.69 -0.88
CA ARG A 99 -12.34 15.84 -0.06
C ARG A 99 -13.03 15.41 1.22
#